data_AF-K2BDY6-F1
#
_entry.id   AF-K2BDY6-F1
#
_cell.length_a   1.000
_cell.length_b   1.000
_cell.length_c   1.000
_cell.angle_alpha   90.00
_cell.angle_beta   90.00
_cell.angle_gamma   90.00
#
_symmetry.space_group_name_H-M   'P 1'
#
loop_
_entity.id
_entity.type
_entity.pdbx_description
1 polymer ?
#
loop_
_entity_poly.entity_id
_entity_poly.type
_entity_poly.pdbx_seq_one_letter_code
_entity_poly.pdbx_strand_id
1 'polypeptide(L)'
;MKRLVSKFVVITSLLMINSVYAINYNQQEINKQNVLEFYDKAINQKDFAAAQKYLGSHYTQHNPLAADGAEGLKAFIQYLKDNYPNAHSEIKRAFADGDYGLPDISGGKFRSSRKEGALIAFLQINCVSTYPYNGF
;
A
#
# COMPACT_ATOMS: atom_id res chain seq x y z
N MET A 1 -12.46 -42.41 26.35
CA MET A 1 -11.42 -41.35 26.43
C MET A 1 -10.89 -40.92 25.06
N LYS A 2 -10.31 -41.79 24.23
CA LYS A 2 -9.73 -41.42 22.90
C LYS A 2 -10.69 -40.66 21.95
N ARG A 3 -11.98 -41.03 21.91
CA ARG A 3 -13.02 -40.33 21.12
C ARG A 3 -13.39 -38.94 21.65
N LEU A 4 -13.25 -38.70 22.95
CA LEU A 4 -13.49 -37.38 23.56
C LEU A 4 -12.31 -36.44 23.28
N VAL A 5 -11.08 -36.95 23.41
CA VAL A 5 -9.85 -36.20 23.11
C VAL A 5 -9.81 -35.79 21.63
N SER A 6 -10.19 -36.70 20.72
CA SER A 6 -10.26 -36.41 19.28
C SER A 6 -11.28 -35.31 18.93
N LYS A 7 -12.47 -35.30 19.55
CA LYS A 7 -13.47 -34.25 19.32
C LYS A 7 -12.99 -32.88 19.83
N PHE A 8 -12.34 -32.84 20.99
CA PHE A 8 -11.76 -31.60 21.52
C PHE A 8 -10.69 -31.04 20.60
N VAL A 9 -9.78 -31.89 20.10
CA VAL A 9 -8.71 -31.47 19.18
C VAL A 9 -9.27 -30.88 17.88
N VAL A 10 -10.32 -31.48 17.30
CA VAL A 10 -10.95 -30.95 16.07
C VAL A 10 -11.62 -29.60 16.32
N ILE A 11 -12.35 -29.44 17.42
CA ILE A 11 -13.03 -28.18 17.77
C ILE A 11 -12.02 -27.06 18.05
N THR A 12 -10.94 -27.35 18.78
CA THR A 12 -9.89 -26.34 19.02
C THR A 12 -9.16 -25.94 17.74
N SER A 13 -8.91 -26.87 16.83
CA SER A 13 -8.28 -26.56 15.53
C SER A 13 -9.18 -25.68 14.66
N LEU A 14 -10.49 -25.91 14.65
CA LEU A 14 -11.47 -25.07 13.93
C LEU A 14 -11.57 -23.65 14.52
N LEU A 15 -11.47 -23.51 15.84
CA LEU A 15 -11.47 -22.20 16.51
C LEU A 15 -10.23 -21.36 16.17
N MET A 16 -9.05 -21.97 16.11
CA MET A 16 -7.79 -21.28 15.78
C MET A 16 -7.77 -20.68 14.38
N ILE A 17 -8.42 -21.34 13.41
CA ILE A 17 -8.47 -20.90 12.01
C ILE A 17 -9.21 -19.54 11.89
N ASN A 18 -10.31 -19.35 12.64
CA ASN A 18 -11.08 -18.11 12.61
C ASN A 18 -10.29 -16.90 13.15
N SER A 19 -9.47 -17.11 14.18
CA SER A 19 -8.65 -16.04 14.77
C SER A 19 -7.57 -15.53 13.81
N VAL A 20 -6.97 -16.42 13.01
CA VAL A 20 -5.96 -16.04 12.00
C VAL A 20 -6.57 -15.19 10.90
N TYR A 21 -7.76 -15.53 10.41
CA TYR A 21 -8.46 -14.70 9.42
C TYR A 21 -8.80 -13.31 9.94
N ALA A 22 -9.26 -13.19 11.19
CA ALA A 22 -9.58 -11.91 11.80
C ALA A 22 -8.33 -11.01 11.98
N ILE A 23 -7.19 -11.60 12.33
CA ILE A 23 -5.90 -10.88 12.43
C ILE A 23 -5.47 -10.35 11.07
N ASN A 24 -5.52 -11.18 10.02
CA ASN A 24 -5.14 -10.76 8.67
C ASN A 24 -6.05 -9.64 8.15
N TYR A 25 -7.36 -9.73 8.40
CA TYR A 25 -8.30 -8.68 8.02
C TYR A 25 -8.01 -7.35 8.72
N ASN A 26 -7.70 -7.39 10.02
CA ASN A 26 -7.34 -6.17 10.77
C ASN A 26 -6.06 -5.53 10.20
N GLN A 27 -5.05 -6.34 9.89
CA GLN A 27 -3.81 -5.85 9.28
C GLN A 27 -4.04 -5.26 7.89
N GLN A 28 -4.90 -5.87 7.06
CA GLN A 28 -5.28 -5.33 5.75
C GLN A 28 -5.96 -3.96 5.88
N GLU A 29 -6.85 -3.79 6.84
CA GLU A 29 -7.51 -2.50 7.07
C GLU A 29 -6.52 -1.43 7.54
N ILE A 30 -5.59 -1.75 8.44
CA ILE A 30 -4.51 -0.85 8.85
C ILE A 30 -3.65 -0.47 7.65
N ASN A 31 -3.26 -1.46 6.83
CA ASN A 31 -2.45 -1.24 5.63
C ASN A 31 -3.16 -0.30 4.65
N LYS A 32 -4.46 -0.52 4.42
CA LYS A 32 -5.29 0.35 3.60
C LYS A 32 -5.28 1.79 4.11
N GLN A 33 -5.50 1.99 5.41
CA GLN A 33 -5.51 3.34 6.00
C GLN A 33 -4.14 4.01 5.87
N ASN A 34 -3.05 3.29 6.14
CA ASN A 34 -1.69 3.83 5.97
C ASN A 34 -1.43 4.30 4.54
N VAL A 35 -1.88 3.55 3.52
CA VAL A 35 -1.71 3.96 2.12
C VAL A 35 -2.60 5.17 1.78
N LEU A 36 -3.84 5.22 2.27
CA LEU A 36 -4.73 6.37 2.09
C LEU A 36 -4.14 7.63 2.70
N GLU A 37 -3.65 7.55 3.93
CA GLU A 37 -3.02 8.68 4.62
C GLU A 37 -1.72 9.10 3.92
N PHE A 38 -0.85 8.15 3.58
CA PHE A 38 0.36 8.41 2.80
C PHE A 38 0.03 9.18 1.51
N TYR A 39 -0.96 8.72 0.76
CA TYR A 39 -1.35 9.32 -0.50
C TYR A 39 -1.87 10.74 -0.33
N ASP A 40 -2.75 10.98 0.66
CA ASP A 40 -3.26 12.30 0.94
C ASP A 40 -2.15 13.27 1.38
N LYS A 41 -1.24 12.83 2.26
CA LYS A 41 -0.09 13.62 2.70
C LYS A 41 0.86 13.95 1.54
N ALA A 42 1.21 12.96 0.73
CA ALA A 42 2.17 13.12 -0.34
C ALA A 42 1.61 13.93 -1.53
N ILE A 43 0.40 13.62 -1.98
CA ILE A 43 -0.13 14.13 -3.26
C ILE A 43 -1.00 15.36 -3.05
N ASN A 44 -1.98 15.28 -2.15
CA ASN A 44 -2.95 16.36 -1.96
C ASN A 44 -2.35 17.49 -1.13
N GLN A 45 -1.78 17.15 0.04
CA GLN A 45 -1.18 18.13 0.95
C GLN A 45 0.24 18.52 0.53
N LYS A 46 0.90 17.71 -0.31
CA LYS A 46 2.28 17.95 -0.77
C LYS A 46 3.24 18.11 0.41
N ASP A 47 2.99 17.37 1.50
CA ASP A 47 3.77 17.41 2.72
C ASP A 47 4.66 16.16 2.83
N PHE A 48 5.92 16.30 2.41
CA PHE A 48 6.90 15.24 2.53
C PHE A 48 7.16 14.85 3.99
N ALA A 49 7.17 15.80 4.93
CA ALA A 49 7.49 15.51 6.32
C ALA A 49 6.40 14.67 6.99
N ALA A 50 5.14 14.87 6.60
CA ALA A 50 4.04 14.02 7.00
C ALA A 50 4.05 12.67 6.26
N ALA A 51 4.28 12.68 4.93
CA ALA A 51 4.26 11.47 4.12
C ALA A 51 5.38 10.47 4.42
N GLN A 52 6.59 10.95 4.74
CA GLN A 52 7.75 10.08 4.99
C GLN A 52 7.55 9.12 6.17
N LYS A 53 6.62 9.42 7.08
CA LYS A 53 6.29 8.58 8.25
C LYS A 53 5.70 7.22 7.86
N TYR A 54 5.16 7.11 6.65
CA TYR A 54 4.56 5.89 6.13
C TYR A 54 5.53 5.09 5.25
N LEU A 55 6.76 5.58 5.06
CA LEU A 55 7.77 4.87 4.28
C LEU A 55 8.40 3.76 5.13
N GLY A 56 8.55 2.59 4.53
CA GLY A 56 9.44 1.54 5.05
C GLY A 56 10.91 1.90 4.82
N SER A 57 11.81 0.95 5.11
CA SER A 57 13.24 1.11 4.85
C SER A 57 13.58 1.38 3.38
N HIS A 58 12.70 0.96 2.47
CA HIS A 58 12.81 1.18 1.04
C HIS A 58 11.45 1.59 0.45
N TYR A 59 11.49 2.54 -0.48
CA TYR A 59 10.37 2.97 -1.29
C TYR A 59 10.70 2.70 -2.76
N THR A 60 9.89 1.88 -3.42
CA THR A 60 10.03 1.61 -4.86
C THR A 60 8.90 2.32 -5.59
N GLN A 61 9.27 3.14 -6.57
CA GLN A 61 8.34 3.86 -7.42
C GLN A 61 8.13 3.07 -8.72
N HIS A 62 6.86 2.90 -9.08
CA HIS A 62 6.49 2.19 -10.30
C HIS A 62 6.64 3.04 -11.56
N ASN A 63 6.65 4.37 -11.43
CA ASN A 63 7.02 5.25 -12.53
C ASN A 63 8.54 5.17 -12.80
N PRO A 64 9.00 4.58 -13.92
CA PRO A 64 10.43 4.40 -14.19
C PRO A 64 11.21 5.71 -14.35
N LEU A 65 10.51 6.83 -14.55
CA LEU A 65 11.10 8.16 -14.68
C LEU A 65 11.28 8.86 -13.32
N ALA A 66 10.70 8.31 -12.25
CA ALA A 66 10.86 8.83 -10.90
C ALA A 66 11.85 7.97 -10.13
N ALA A 67 12.70 8.60 -9.32
CA ALA A 67 13.64 7.88 -8.48
C ALA A 67 12.93 7.15 -7.34
N ASP A 68 13.48 6.00 -6.96
CA ASP A 68 13.14 5.29 -5.73
C ASP A 68 13.60 6.07 -4.48
N GLY A 69 13.14 5.63 -3.31
CA GLY A 69 13.58 6.15 -2.01
C GLY A 69 12.85 7.43 -1.57
N ALA A 70 13.15 7.84 -0.34
CA ALA A 70 12.55 9.03 0.28
C ALA A 70 12.90 10.32 -0.49
N GLU A 71 14.12 10.38 -1.02
CA GLU A 71 14.65 11.47 -1.81
C GLU A 71 13.91 11.61 -3.15
N GLY A 72 13.64 10.47 -3.81
CA GLY A 72 12.82 10.43 -5.01
C GLY A 72 11.39 10.91 -4.77
N LEU A 73 10.76 10.46 -3.67
CA LEU A 73 9.46 10.98 -3.26
C LEU A 73 9.49 12.48 -2.98
N LYS A 74 10.52 12.96 -2.25
CA LYS A 74 10.67 14.39 -1.92
C LYS A 74 10.78 15.24 -3.19
N ALA A 75 11.56 14.80 -4.17
CA ALA A 75 11.69 15.47 -5.46
C ALA A 75 10.34 15.51 -6.22
N PHE A 76 9.60 14.40 -6.22
CA PHE A 76 8.28 14.35 -6.86
C PHE A 76 7.27 15.28 -6.18
N ILE A 77 7.24 15.34 -4.85
CA ILE A 77 6.39 16.27 -4.10
C ILE A 77 6.74 17.73 -4.44
N GLN A 78 8.04 18.05 -4.54
CA GLN A 78 8.47 19.39 -4.94
C GLN A 78 8.01 19.72 -6.36
N TYR A 79 8.16 18.79 -7.31
CA TYR A 79 7.65 18.93 -8.67
C TYR A 79 6.13 19.21 -8.70
N LEU A 80 5.33 18.52 -7.87
CA LEU A 80 3.90 18.79 -7.75
C LEU A 80 3.60 20.19 -7.22
N LYS A 81 4.38 20.70 -6.26
CA LYS A 81 4.20 22.07 -5.76
C LYS A 81 4.47 23.11 -6.85
N ASP A 82 5.54 22.91 -7.62
CA ASP A 82 6.01 23.90 -8.58
C ASP A 82 5.12 23.93 -9.84
N ASN A 83 4.69 22.76 -10.32
CA ASN A 83 4.00 22.63 -11.61
C ASN A 83 2.49 22.48 -11.46
N TYR A 84 2.02 21.91 -10.35
CA TYR A 84 0.62 21.56 -10.13
C TYR A 84 0.14 21.89 -8.70
N PRO A 85 0.31 23.15 -8.23
CA PRO A 85 0.04 23.51 -6.84
C PRO A 85 -1.41 23.18 -6.41
N ASN A 86 -2.34 23.33 -7.35
CA ASN A 86 -3.78 23.10 -7.15
C ASN A 86 -4.24 21.68 -7.51
N ALA A 87 -3.36 20.79 -7.97
CA ALA A 87 -3.76 19.43 -8.27
C ALA A 87 -4.22 18.71 -7.00
N HIS A 88 -5.33 17.99 -7.15
CA HIS A 88 -5.96 17.21 -6.11
C HIS A 88 -6.43 15.87 -6.70
N SER A 89 -6.26 14.82 -5.93
CA SER A 89 -6.61 13.46 -6.31
C SER A 89 -7.65 12.91 -5.37
N GLU A 90 -8.77 12.49 -5.95
CA GLU A 90 -9.88 11.88 -5.23
C GLU A 90 -9.77 10.36 -5.35
N ILE A 91 -9.59 9.69 -4.21
CA ILE A 91 -9.56 8.24 -4.14
C ILE A 91 -11.00 7.74 -4.18
N LYS A 92 -11.38 7.05 -5.25
CA LYS A 92 -12.75 6.53 -5.42
C LYS A 92 -12.96 5.21 -4.72
N ARG A 93 -11.95 4.35 -4.74
CA ARG A 93 -11.97 3.02 -4.13
C ARG A 93 -10.57 2.64 -3.68
N ALA A 94 -10.48 1.94 -2.54
CA ALA A 94 -9.26 1.37 -2.03
C ALA A 94 -9.52 -0.06 -1.54
N PHE A 95 -8.62 -0.96 -1.92
CA PHE A 95 -8.67 -2.37 -1.52
C PHE A 95 -7.32 -2.76 -0.92
N ALA A 96 -7.35 -3.54 0.16
CA ALA A 96 -6.19 -4.23 0.68
C ALA A 96 -6.45 -5.73 0.60
N ASP A 97 -5.47 -6.46 0.10
CA ASP A 97 -5.51 -7.91 0.01
C ASP A 97 -4.11 -8.43 0.30
N GLY A 98 -4.00 -9.18 1.41
CA GLY A 98 -2.77 -9.81 1.91
C GLY A 98 -1.54 -8.90 2.02
N ASP A 99 -0.40 -9.55 2.28
CA ASP A 99 0.94 -8.99 2.11
C ASP A 99 1.51 -9.49 0.78
N TYR A 100 0.89 -9.11 -0.34
CA TYR A 100 1.51 -9.38 -1.63
C TYR A 100 2.62 -8.35 -1.89
N GLY A 101 3.60 -8.69 -2.73
CA GLY A 101 4.51 -7.74 -3.37
C GLY A 101 3.95 -7.45 -4.76
N LEU A 102 3.98 -6.20 -5.25
CA LEU A 102 3.52 -5.93 -6.61
C LEU A 102 4.44 -6.69 -7.57
N PRO A 103 3.91 -7.20 -8.69
CA PRO A 103 4.75 -7.78 -9.72
C PRO A 103 5.75 -6.74 -10.23
N ASP A 104 7.02 -7.12 -10.23
CA ASP A 104 8.02 -6.50 -11.09
C ASP A 104 7.57 -6.71 -12.54
N ILE A 105 7.19 -5.62 -13.23
CA ILE A 105 6.74 -5.67 -14.63
C ILE A 105 7.94 -5.76 -15.60
N SER A 106 9.18 -5.83 -15.10
CA SER A 106 10.35 -6.16 -15.91
C SER A 106 10.56 -7.69 -16.02
N GLY A 107 9.77 -8.32 -16.89
CA GLY A 107 10.15 -9.58 -17.55
C GLY A 107 10.58 -10.76 -16.66
N GLY A 108 9.60 -11.56 -16.23
CA GLY A 108 9.77 -13.00 -16.07
C GLY A 108 10.67 -13.49 -14.94
N LYS A 109 10.12 -13.58 -13.72
CA LYS A 109 10.17 -14.77 -12.84
C LYS A 109 9.43 -14.47 -11.53
N PHE A 110 8.44 -15.31 -11.21
CA PHE A 110 7.67 -15.22 -9.97
C PHE A 110 8.56 -15.59 -8.78
N ARG A 111 9.01 -14.61 -7.99
CA ARG A 111 9.51 -14.82 -6.63
C ARG A 111 8.55 -14.16 -5.66
N SER A 112 7.68 -14.98 -5.05
CA SER A 112 7.05 -14.63 -3.79
C SER A 112 8.15 -14.49 -2.74
N SER A 113 8.62 -13.28 -2.52
CA SER A 113 9.29 -12.94 -1.29
C SER A 113 8.26 -12.27 -0.39
N ARG A 114 7.81 -12.98 0.64
CA ARG A 114 7.29 -12.36 1.87
C ARG A 114 8.35 -11.36 2.32
N LYS A 115 8.18 -10.09 1.94
CA LYS A 115 8.91 -8.99 2.56
C LYS A 115 7.95 -8.44 3.59
N GLU A 116 8.25 -8.73 4.85
CA GLU A 116 7.58 -8.11 6.00
C GLU A 116 7.52 -6.60 5.76
N GLY A 117 6.30 -6.04 5.66
CA GLY A 117 6.08 -4.61 5.49
C GLY A 117 5.76 -4.10 4.08
N ALA A 118 5.50 -4.96 3.09
CA ALA A 118 4.99 -4.50 1.79
C ALA A 118 3.52 -4.05 1.90
N LEU A 119 3.30 -2.75 2.12
CA LEU A 119 1.99 -2.11 2.00
C LEU A 119 1.54 -2.13 0.53
N ILE A 120 0.67 -3.08 0.18
CA ILE A 120 -0.11 -2.99 -1.06
C ILE A 120 -1.53 -2.60 -0.72
N ALA A 121 -1.89 -1.37 -1.06
CA ALA A 121 -3.27 -1.03 -1.32
C ALA A 121 -3.41 -0.64 -2.79
N PHE A 122 -4.37 -1.25 -3.46
CA PHE A 122 -4.75 -0.85 -4.81
C PHE A 122 -5.68 0.34 -4.68
N LEU A 123 -5.24 1.50 -5.17
CA LEU A 123 -6.04 2.71 -5.22
C LEU A 123 -6.60 2.88 -6.64
N GLN A 124 -7.91 3.01 -6.76
CA GLN A 124 -8.51 3.58 -7.96
C GLN A 124 -8.71 5.08 -7.73
N ILE A 125 -8.00 5.88 -8.52
CA ILE A 125 -7.87 7.32 -8.30
C ILE A 125 -8.39 8.06 -9.52
N ASN A 126 -9.24 9.07 -9.28
CA ASN A 126 -9.52 10.09 -10.28
C ASN A 126 -8.67 11.31 -9.93
N CYS A 127 -7.72 11.63 -10.81
CA CYS A 127 -6.96 12.87 -10.68
C CYS A 127 -7.78 14.02 -11.28
N VAL A 128 -8.18 14.97 -10.45
CA VAL A 128 -8.81 16.22 -10.93
C VAL A 128 -7.69 17.24 -11.06
N SER A 129 -7.03 17.22 -12.21
CA SER A 129 -6.13 18.30 -12.63
C SER A 129 -6.84 19.12 -13.70
N THR A 130 -7.01 20.42 -13.47
CA THR A 130 -7.50 21.38 -14.48
C THR A 130 -6.44 21.71 -15.53
N TYR A 131 -5.28 21.05 -15.52
CA TYR A 131 -4.19 21.28 -16.45
C TYR A 131 -3.98 20.07 -17.37
N PRO A 132 -3.75 20.29 -18.68
CA PRO A 132 -3.50 19.21 -19.62
C PRO A 132 -2.29 18.38 -19.16
N TYR A 133 -2.48 17.06 -19.14
CA TYR A 133 -1.46 16.08 -18.77
C TYR A 133 -0.39 16.02 -19.87
N ASN A 134 0.64 16.86 -19.74
CA ASN A 134 1.85 16.75 -20.55
C ASN A 134 2.82 15.86 -19.76
N GLY A 135 2.94 14.60 -20.15
CA GLY A 135 3.79 13.62 -19.48
C GLY A 135 5.23 14.12 -19.28
N PHE A 136 5.89 13.56 -18.26
CA PHE A 136 7.32 13.75 -17.98
C PHE A 136 8.20 13.48 -19.19
#